data_AF-A0A916QAJ5-F1
#
_entry.id   AF-A0A916QAJ5-F1
#
_cell.length_a   1.000
_cell.length_b   1.000
_cell.length_c   1.000
_cell.angle_alpha   90.00
_cell.angle_beta   90.00
_cell.angle_gamma   90.00
#
_symmetry.space_group_name_H-M   'P 1'
#
loop_
_entity.id
_entity.type
_entity.pdbx_description
1 polymer ?
#
loop_
_entity_poly.entity_id
_entity_poly.type
_entity_poly.pdbx_seq_one_letter_code
_entity_poly.pdbx_strand_id
1 'polypeptide(L)'
;MMEKQIEVPKKILNFLTGIYYEYNEDKDSRKKKIFDRAFNMAYKDMATHTVAYHKDRVEYKDYIEGDSKRAASNRENVKVAIKNYIKSSFIKEENYSLTELFSINSKFDFDEWHKKLCKKIVDIDCDVEGLEAKDKMKSTVKISKLLGHIDENITCKVFTYGQAQKLVNMMIKYIYIYYKCEGWNDLDYLVPYFHVPIDSYVLMAFLGKDKYKEKSWSKFVDYEKNYMSCQREIEKFVKDKKVYPNAFLWELTEWPFGINL
;
A
#
# COMPACT_ATOMS: atom_id res chain seq x y z
N MET A 1 19.74 2.84 30.92
CA MET A 1 20.05 1.59 30.20
C MET A 1 20.55 1.98 28.82
N MET A 2 21.78 1.61 28.44
CA MET A 2 22.19 1.73 27.04
C MET A 2 21.34 0.76 26.23
N GLU A 3 20.49 1.28 25.35
CA GLU A 3 19.83 0.44 24.33
C GLU A 3 20.91 -0.29 23.55
N LYS A 4 20.92 -1.62 23.62
CA LYS A 4 21.79 -2.42 22.75
C LYS A 4 21.28 -2.24 21.33
N GLN A 5 21.93 -1.35 20.59
CA GLN A 5 21.65 -1.16 19.18
C GLN A 5 22.08 -2.43 18.44
N ILE A 6 21.11 -3.18 17.90
CA ILE A 6 21.39 -4.37 17.10
C ILE A 6 21.82 -3.89 15.72
N GLU A 7 23.11 -4.02 15.41
CA GLU A 7 23.60 -3.81 14.05
C GLU A 7 23.29 -5.03 13.19
N VAL A 8 22.48 -4.85 12.14
CA VAL A 8 22.14 -5.90 11.18
C VAL A 8 23.04 -5.77 9.95
N PRO A 9 23.85 -6.79 9.61
CA PRO A 9 24.67 -6.77 8.40
C PRO A 9 23.84 -6.53 7.14
N LYS A 10 24.35 -5.71 6.21
CA LYS A 10 23.68 -5.41 4.93
C LYS A 10 23.25 -6.65 4.14
N LYS A 11 24.00 -7.75 4.22
CA LYS A 11 23.64 -9.03 3.59
C LYS A 11 22.36 -9.63 4.16
N ILE A 12 22.19 -9.57 5.49
CA ILE A 12 20.97 -10.04 6.16
C ILE A 12 19.83 -9.10 5.81
N LEU A 13 20.07 -7.79 5.78
CA LEU A 13 19.04 -6.83 5.37
C LEU A 13 18.59 -7.07 3.92
N ASN A 14 19.51 -7.35 2.98
CA ASN A 14 19.17 -7.72 1.60
C ASN A 14 18.25 -8.94 1.55
N PHE A 15 18.58 -9.99 2.32
CA PHE A 15 17.77 -11.20 2.37
C PHE A 15 16.36 -10.93 2.92
N LEU A 16 16.26 -10.18 4.02
CA LEU A 16 14.98 -9.89 4.68
C LEU A 16 14.10 -8.94 3.86
N THR A 17 14.70 -7.91 3.27
CA THR A 17 13.96 -6.87 2.55
C THR A 17 13.73 -7.20 1.08
N GLY A 18 14.62 -8.00 0.47
CA GLY A 18 14.71 -8.18 -0.98
C GLY A 18 15.28 -6.97 -1.72
N ILE A 19 15.88 -6.01 -1.00
CA ILE A 19 16.45 -4.78 -1.56
C ILE A 19 17.98 -4.90 -1.55
N TYR A 20 18.56 -5.31 -2.67
CA TYR A 20 19.99 -5.59 -2.78
C TYR A 20 20.81 -4.30 -2.98
N TYR A 21 21.81 -4.09 -2.11
CA TYR A 21 22.81 -3.04 -2.30
C TYR A 21 23.65 -3.29 -3.56
N GLU A 22 23.83 -2.24 -4.35
CA GLU A 22 24.74 -2.21 -5.50
C GLU A 22 26.05 -1.52 -5.15
N TYR A 23 27.10 -1.78 -5.92
CA TYR A 23 28.38 -1.09 -5.77
C TYR A 23 28.20 0.40 -6.11
N ASN A 24 28.68 1.28 -5.22
CA ASN A 24 28.52 2.74 -5.32
C ASN A 24 27.05 3.23 -5.40
N GLU A 25 26.10 2.50 -4.82
CA GLU A 25 24.70 2.94 -4.73
C GLU A 25 24.58 4.25 -3.94
N ASP A 26 24.00 5.28 -4.56
CA ASP A 26 23.68 6.55 -3.91
C ASP A 26 22.35 6.48 -3.13
N LYS A 27 22.12 7.49 -2.28
CA LYS A 27 20.95 7.54 -1.39
C LYS A 27 19.62 7.61 -2.15
N ASP A 28 19.57 8.26 -3.31
CA ASP A 28 18.33 8.46 -4.06
C ASP A 28 17.97 7.21 -4.87
N SER A 29 18.97 6.54 -5.45
CA SER A 29 18.82 5.18 -6.00
C SER A 29 18.31 4.21 -4.93
N ARG A 30 18.83 4.28 -3.70
CA ARG A 30 18.34 3.46 -2.57
C ARG A 30 16.88 3.77 -2.22
N LYS A 31 16.50 5.04 -2.10
CA LYS A 31 15.11 5.46 -1.84
C LYS A 31 14.16 4.96 -2.91
N LYS A 32 14.57 4.99 -4.19
CA LYS A 32 13.80 4.43 -5.30
C LYS A 32 13.51 2.94 -5.11
N LYS A 33 14.53 2.13 -4.80
CA LYS A 33 14.34 0.69 -4.57
C LYS A 33 13.45 0.41 -3.36
N ILE A 34 13.60 1.19 -2.29
CA ILE A 34 12.73 1.13 -1.10
C ILE A 34 11.28 1.44 -1.47
N PHE A 35 11.03 2.52 -2.22
CA PHE A 35 9.69 2.90 -2.66
C PHE A 35 9.06 1.82 -3.55
N ASP A 36 9.80 1.33 -4.55
CA ASP A 36 9.35 0.29 -5.45
C ASP A 36 9.03 -1.02 -4.70
N ARG A 37 9.86 -1.40 -3.73
CA ARG A 37 9.64 -2.58 -2.89
C ARG A 37 8.42 -2.41 -2.00
N ALA A 38 8.29 -1.27 -1.32
CA ALA A 38 7.15 -0.96 -0.46
C ALA A 38 5.83 -0.99 -1.24
N PHE A 39 5.79 -0.36 -2.42
CA PHE A 39 4.64 -0.44 -3.32
C PHE A 39 4.32 -1.90 -3.71
N ASN A 40 5.33 -2.67 -4.12
CA ASN A 40 5.13 -4.04 -4.56
C ASN A 40 4.56 -4.95 -3.46
N MET A 41 5.01 -4.77 -2.22
CA MET A 41 4.52 -5.49 -1.05
C MET A 41 3.09 -5.06 -0.72
N ALA A 42 2.86 -3.76 -0.56
CA ALA A 42 1.54 -3.21 -0.25
C ALA A 42 0.47 -3.53 -1.31
N TYR A 43 0.85 -3.50 -2.60
CA TYR A 43 -0.04 -3.89 -3.69
C TYR A 43 -0.43 -5.36 -3.61
N LYS A 44 0.51 -6.23 -3.23
CA LYS A 44 0.22 -7.66 -3.01
C LYS A 44 -0.75 -7.84 -1.83
N ASP A 45 -0.52 -7.17 -0.71
CA ASP A 45 -1.40 -7.29 0.46
C ASP A 45 -2.81 -6.78 0.18
N MET A 46 -2.93 -5.68 -0.56
CA MET A 46 -4.21 -5.15 -0.99
C MET A 46 -4.91 -6.08 -2.00
N ALA A 47 -4.21 -6.51 -3.06
CA ALA A 47 -4.82 -7.17 -4.21
C ALA A 47 -5.17 -8.64 -3.96
N THR A 48 -4.51 -9.28 -2.99
CA THR A 48 -4.76 -10.69 -2.61
C THR A 48 -6.26 -10.93 -2.38
N HIS A 49 -6.89 -11.66 -3.29
CA HIS A 49 -8.31 -12.08 -3.26
C HIS A 49 -9.37 -10.97 -3.28
N THR A 50 -9.05 -9.72 -3.62
CA THR A 50 -10.04 -8.62 -3.61
C THR A 50 -10.13 -7.82 -4.91
N VAL A 51 -9.06 -7.82 -5.72
CA VAL A 51 -9.00 -7.16 -7.03
C VAL A 51 -8.80 -8.24 -8.10
N ALA A 52 -9.63 -8.23 -9.13
CA ALA A 52 -9.51 -9.17 -10.23
C ALA A 52 -9.54 -8.49 -11.59
N TYR A 53 -9.03 -9.22 -12.58
CA TYR A 53 -9.25 -8.87 -13.95
C TYR A 53 -10.65 -9.32 -14.38
N HIS A 54 -11.34 -8.47 -15.15
CA HIS A 54 -12.66 -8.77 -15.70
C HIS A 54 -12.55 -9.76 -16.86
N LYS A 55 -12.70 -11.06 -16.56
CA LYS A 55 -12.51 -12.15 -17.53
C LYS A 55 -13.50 -12.13 -18.70
N ASP A 56 -14.65 -11.51 -18.48
CA ASP A 56 -15.75 -11.34 -19.41
C ASP A 56 -15.46 -10.25 -20.47
N ARG A 57 -14.55 -9.31 -20.18
CA ARG A 57 -14.25 -8.17 -21.07
C ARG A 57 -13.28 -8.55 -22.18
N VAL A 58 -13.44 -7.86 -23.32
CA VAL A 58 -12.60 -8.05 -24.51
C VAL A 58 -11.14 -7.78 -24.20
N GLU A 59 -10.87 -6.71 -23.43
CA GLU A 59 -9.50 -6.35 -23.03
C GLU A 59 -8.78 -7.46 -22.25
N TYR A 60 -9.49 -8.24 -21.43
CA TYR A 60 -8.87 -9.39 -20.77
C TYR A 60 -8.46 -10.47 -21.76
N LYS A 61 -9.33 -10.80 -22.71
CA LYS A 61 -9.09 -11.84 -23.74
C LYS A 61 -7.93 -11.46 -24.66
N ASP A 62 -7.81 -10.17 -24.97
CA ASP A 62 -6.79 -9.66 -25.88
C ASP A 62 -5.41 -9.59 -25.22
N TYR A 63 -5.35 -9.10 -23.97
CA TYR A 63 -4.08 -8.76 -23.34
C TYR A 63 -3.64 -9.72 -22.22
N ILE A 64 -4.56 -10.39 -21.53
CA ILE A 64 -4.26 -11.13 -20.29
C ILE A 64 -4.43 -12.65 -20.46
N GLU A 65 -5.33 -13.10 -21.32
CA GLU A 65 -5.59 -14.53 -21.56
C GLU A 65 -4.60 -15.17 -22.55
N GLY A 66 -4.14 -16.39 -22.26
CA GLY A 66 -3.32 -17.20 -23.16
C GLY A 66 -1.86 -17.27 -22.75
N ASP A 67 -0.95 -16.87 -23.64
CA ASP A 67 0.50 -16.97 -23.45
C ASP A 67 0.97 -16.39 -22.11
N SER A 68 1.63 -17.23 -21.30
CA SER A 68 1.97 -16.89 -19.92
C SER A 68 3.04 -15.80 -19.82
N LYS A 69 3.99 -15.73 -20.76
CA LYS A 69 5.05 -14.71 -20.75
C LYS A 69 4.48 -13.34 -21.11
N ARG A 70 3.68 -13.25 -22.18
CA ARG A 70 3.00 -12.02 -22.57
C ARG A 70 2.04 -11.54 -21.48
N ALA A 71 1.21 -12.44 -20.96
CA ALA A 71 0.28 -12.12 -19.89
C ALA A 71 0.99 -11.62 -18.63
N ALA A 72 2.10 -12.24 -18.24
CA ALA A 72 2.90 -11.78 -17.11
C ALA A 72 3.48 -10.37 -17.34
N SER A 73 4.04 -10.12 -18.53
CA SER A 73 4.54 -8.80 -18.93
C SER A 73 3.45 -7.72 -18.89
N ASN A 74 2.29 -7.99 -19.47
CA ASN A 74 1.16 -7.07 -19.46
C ASN A 74 0.62 -6.81 -18.05
N ARG A 75 0.56 -7.83 -17.18
CA ARG A 75 0.19 -7.65 -15.77
C ARG A 75 1.19 -6.76 -15.03
N GLU A 76 2.48 -6.88 -15.32
CA GLU A 76 3.50 -6.00 -14.77
C GLU A 76 3.32 -4.56 -15.28
N ASN A 77 3.04 -4.35 -16.57
CA ASN A 77 2.76 -3.02 -17.11
C ASN A 77 1.54 -2.36 -16.42
N VAL A 78 0.46 -3.11 -16.18
CA VAL A 78 -0.70 -2.62 -15.40
C VAL A 78 -0.26 -2.17 -14.01
N LYS A 79 0.52 -2.99 -13.31
CA LYS A 79 1.03 -2.67 -11.97
C LYS A 79 1.94 -1.44 -11.97
N VAL A 80 2.82 -1.31 -12.96
CA VAL A 80 3.69 -0.13 -13.14
C VAL A 80 2.87 1.13 -13.38
N ALA A 81 1.81 1.07 -14.18
CA ALA A 81 0.92 2.20 -14.41
C ALA A 81 0.27 2.69 -13.09
N ILE A 82 -0.25 1.77 -12.28
CA ILE A 82 -0.80 2.08 -10.94
C ILE A 82 0.26 2.72 -10.05
N LYS A 83 1.46 2.12 -10.00
CA LYS A 83 2.57 2.63 -9.20
C LYS A 83 2.90 4.07 -9.57
N ASN A 84 3.06 4.36 -10.86
CA ASN A 84 3.39 5.70 -11.34
C ASN A 84 2.28 6.70 -11.02
N TYR A 85 1.02 6.28 -11.16
CA TYR A 85 -0.13 7.10 -10.81
C TYR A 85 -0.15 7.51 -9.34
N ILE A 86 0.18 6.58 -8.44
CA ILE A 86 0.24 6.80 -6.98
C ILE A 86 1.51 7.53 -6.56
N LYS A 87 2.65 7.24 -7.20
CA LYS A 87 3.96 7.83 -6.90
C LYS A 87 3.91 9.35 -6.82
N SER A 88 3.18 9.98 -7.75
CA SER A 88 3.00 11.44 -7.81
C SER A 88 2.38 12.06 -6.54
N SER A 89 1.74 11.27 -5.68
CA SER A 89 1.17 11.72 -4.41
C SER A 89 2.10 11.54 -3.20
N PHE A 90 3.24 10.88 -3.39
CA PHE A 90 4.31 10.78 -2.40
C PHE A 90 5.52 11.64 -2.78
N ILE A 91 5.81 11.72 -4.07
CA ILE A 91 7.06 12.24 -4.62
C ILE A 91 6.73 13.29 -5.70
N LYS A 92 7.21 14.54 -5.53
CA LYS A 92 7.10 15.61 -6.54
C LYS A 92 8.28 15.71 -7.51
N GLU A 93 9.45 15.19 -7.13
CA GLU A 93 10.71 15.32 -7.87
C GLU A 93 11.30 13.96 -8.26
N GLU A 94 12.30 13.94 -9.15
CA GLU A 94 12.90 12.68 -9.62
C GLU A 94 13.77 11.97 -8.57
N ASN A 95 14.15 12.65 -7.49
CA ASN A 95 15.03 12.16 -6.41
C ASN A 95 14.37 11.18 -5.42
N TYR A 96 13.10 10.79 -5.63
CA TYR A 96 12.35 9.92 -4.71
C TYR A 96 12.30 10.45 -3.26
N SER A 97 12.46 11.76 -3.07
CA SER A 97 12.15 12.41 -1.81
C SER A 97 10.64 12.37 -1.57
N LEU A 98 10.24 11.99 -0.36
CA LEU A 98 8.83 11.92 0.06
C LEU A 98 8.29 13.32 0.37
N THR A 99 8.53 14.28 -0.52
CA THR A 99 8.28 15.72 -0.31
C THR A 99 6.83 16.00 0.10
N GLU A 100 5.86 15.27 -0.45
CA GLU A 100 4.46 15.40 -0.03
C GLU A 100 4.26 15.00 1.41
N LEU A 101 4.85 13.86 1.82
CA LEU A 101 4.71 13.35 3.16
C LEU A 101 5.45 14.24 4.17
N PHE A 102 6.62 14.76 3.80
CA PHE A 102 7.40 15.65 4.65
C PHE A 102 6.80 17.04 4.83
N SER A 103 5.88 17.45 3.93
CA SER A 103 5.15 18.72 4.05
C SER A 103 4.03 18.70 5.11
N ILE A 104 3.71 17.52 5.66
CA ILE A 104 2.65 17.32 6.66
C ILE A 104 3.15 17.76 8.04
N ASN A 105 2.42 18.69 8.66
CA ASN A 105 2.81 19.27 9.96
C ASN A 105 1.79 18.96 11.07
N SER A 106 0.64 18.37 10.74
CA SER A 106 -0.41 18.05 11.71
C SER A 106 -1.16 16.78 11.33
N LYS A 107 -1.88 16.21 12.31
CA LYS A 107 -2.81 15.10 12.09
C LYS A 107 -3.89 15.45 11.05
N PHE A 108 -4.41 16.67 11.08
CA PHE A 108 -5.41 17.13 10.13
C PHE A 108 -4.86 17.15 8.68
N ASP A 109 -3.64 17.65 8.49
CA ASP A 109 -3.00 17.67 7.17
C ASP A 109 -2.78 16.25 6.65
N PHE A 110 -2.39 15.32 7.53
CA PHE A 110 -2.24 13.91 7.17
C PHE A 110 -3.56 13.30 6.73
N ASP A 111 -4.63 13.50 7.51
CA ASP A 111 -5.96 12.95 7.20
C ASP A 111 -6.50 13.47 5.86
N GLU A 112 -6.28 14.75 5.57
CA GLU A 112 -6.65 15.39 4.30
C GLU A 112 -5.83 14.86 3.12
N TRP A 113 -4.51 14.74 3.28
CA TRP A 113 -3.63 14.14 2.27
C TRP A 113 -4.03 12.69 1.99
N HIS A 114 -4.22 11.90 3.04
CA HIS A 114 -4.59 10.49 2.96
C HIS A 114 -5.94 10.31 2.27
N LYS A 115 -6.94 11.13 2.62
CA LYS A 115 -8.27 11.13 1.99
C LYS A 115 -8.21 11.43 0.50
N LYS A 116 -7.45 12.47 0.11
CA LYS A 116 -7.26 12.83 -1.30
C LYS A 116 -6.59 11.71 -2.09
N LEU A 117 -5.54 11.09 -1.52
CA LEU A 117 -4.86 9.96 -2.16
C LEU A 117 -5.76 8.74 -2.28
N CYS A 118 -6.47 8.36 -1.21
CA CYS A 118 -7.40 7.24 -1.27
C CYS A 118 -8.50 7.46 -2.32
N LYS A 119 -9.07 8.67 -2.38
CA LYS A 119 -10.06 9.02 -3.41
C LYS A 119 -9.47 8.88 -4.81
N LYS A 120 -8.26 9.39 -5.03
CA LYS A 120 -7.53 9.26 -6.30
C LYS A 120 -7.35 7.79 -6.70
N ILE A 121 -7.06 6.90 -5.75
CA ILE A 121 -6.94 5.45 -6.00
C ILE A 121 -8.31 4.83 -6.31
N VAL A 122 -9.36 5.16 -5.55
CA VAL A 122 -10.73 4.66 -5.82
C VAL A 122 -11.20 5.04 -7.23
N ASP A 123 -10.93 6.28 -7.63
CA ASP A 123 -11.31 6.86 -8.92
C ASP A 123 -10.27 6.62 -10.02
N ILE A 124 -9.32 5.68 -9.83
CA ILE A 124 -8.21 5.47 -10.76
C ILE A 124 -8.70 5.12 -12.17
N ASP A 125 -8.24 5.90 -13.15
CA ASP A 125 -8.59 5.73 -14.57
C ASP A 125 -7.42 6.12 -15.48
N CYS A 126 -6.21 5.76 -15.06
CA CYS A 126 -4.99 5.99 -15.84
C CYS A 126 -4.88 5.02 -17.00
N ASP A 127 -4.12 5.44 -18.01
CA ASP A 127 -3.78 4.63 -19.17
C ASP A 127 -2.67 3.64 -18.85
N VAL A 128 -2.81 2.42 -19.38
CA VAL A 128 -1.78 1.40 -19.40
C VAL A 128 -1.28 1.29 -20.82
N GLU A 129 -0.08 1.80 -21.08
CA GLU A 129 0.53 1.84 -22.40
C GLU A 129 1.29 0.55 -22.72
N GLY A 130 1.42 0.25 -24.02
CA GLY A 130 2.30 -0.81 -24.50
C GLY A 130 1.85 -2.23 -24.17
N LEU A 131 0.54 -2.44 -23.93
CA LEU A 131 -0.01 -3.78 -23.75
C LEU A 131 0.05 -4.55 -25.07
N GLU A 132 0.76 -5.68 -25.07
CA GLU A 132 0.95 -6.50 -26.26
C GLU A 132 -0.22 -7.51 -26.40
N ALA A 133 -0.86 -7.54 -27.57
CA ALA A 133 -1.90 -8.50 -27.92
C ALA A 133 -1.34 -9.80 -28.53
N LYS A 134 -2.22 -10.74 -28.91
CA LYS A 134 -1.84 -12.03 -29.53
C LYS A 134 -1.10 -11.89 -30.85
N ASP A 135 -1.48 -10.89 -31.64
CA ASP A 135 -0.89 -10.54 -32.94
C ASP A 135 0.36 -9.65 -32.83
N LYS A 136 0.88 -9.43 -31.62
CA LYS A 136 2.01 -8.53 -31.31
C LYS A 136 1.72 -7.04 -31.50
N MET A 137 0.48 -6.65 -31.80
CA MET A 137 0.10 -5.25 -31.78
C MET A 137 0.13 -4.73 -30.33
N LYS A 138 0.58 -3.49 -30.16
CA LYS A 138 0.60 -2.80 -28.86
C LYS A 138 -0.53 -1.79 -28.80
N SER A 139 -1.12 -1.66 -27.62
CA SER A 139 -2.23 -0.72 -27.41
C SER A 139 -2.16 -0.05 -26.04
N THR A 140 -2.93 1.01 -25.92
CA THR A 140 -3.16 1.72 -24.66
C THR A 140 -4.57 1.42 -24.17
N VAL A 141 -4.69 0.98 -22.92
CA VAL A 141 -5.96 0.57 -22.32
C VAL A 141 -6.16 1.25 -20.97
N LYS A 142 -7.37 1.74 -20.71
CA LYS A 142 -7.72 2.27 -19.39
C LYS A 142 -7.73 1.16 -18.35
N ILE A 143 -7.15 1.44 -17.19
CA ILE A 143 -7.12 0.47 -16.10
C ILE A 143 -8.52 0.03 -15.63
N SER A 144 -9.50 0.93 -15.68
CA SER A 144 -10.91 0.67 -15.34
C SER A 144 -11.58 -0.34 -16.27
N LYS A 145 -11.01 -0.58 -17.46
CA LYS A 145 -11.45 -1.63 -18.38
C LYS A 145 -10.90 -3.00 -18.02
N LEU A 146 -9.72 -3.06 -17.38
CA LEU A 146 -9.04 -4.31 -17.07
C LEU A 146 -9.38 -4.85 -15.69
N LEU A 147 -9.42 -3.96 -14.68
CA LEU A 147 -9.54 -4.31 -13.27
C LEU A 147 -10.86 -3.88 -12.67
N GLY A 148 -11.28 -4.62 -11.65
CA GLY A 148 -12.38 -4.25 -10.77
C GLY A 148 -12.42 -5.10 -9.50
N HIS A 149 -13.42 -4.82 -8.67
CA HIS A 149 -13.66 -5.59 -7.46
C HIS A 149 -14.30 -6.94 -7.80
N ILE A 150 -13.98 -7.99 -7.03
CA ILE A 150 -14.50 -9.36 -7.26
C ILE A 150 -15.99 -9.53 -6.91
N ASP A 151 -16.53 -8.64 -6.10
CA ASP A 151 -17.94 -8.59 -5.69
C ASP A 151 -18.67 -7.60 -6.61
N GLU A 152 -19.57 -8.14 -7.44
CA GLU A 152 -20.33 -7.40 -8.45
C GLU A 152 -21.29 -6.36 -7.84
N ASN A 153 -21.61 -6.46 -6.55
CA ASN A 153 -22.46 -5.48 -5.86
C ASN A 153 -21.71 -4.19 -5.50
N ILE A 154 -20.38 -4.16 -5.66
CA ILE A 154 -19.57 -2.98 -5.38
C ILE A 154 -19.52 -2.09 -6.61
N THR A 155 -20.00 -0.86 -6.47
CA THR A 155 -20.13 0.12 -7.57
C THR A 155 -18.86 0.95 -7.82
N CYS A 156 -17.84 0.83 -6.96
CA CYS A 156 -16.55 1.47 -7.19
C CYS A 156 -15.93 0.96 -8.50
N LYS A 157 -15.41 1.87 -9.34
CA LYS A 157 -14.90 1.52 -10.67
C LYS A 157 -13.81 0.46 -10.64
N VAL A 158 -12.81 0.65 -9.77
CA VAL A 158 -11.63 -0.24 -9.70
C VAL A 158 -11.38 -0.68 -8.27
N PHE A 159 -11.15 0.26 -7.36
CA PHE A 159 -10.81 -0.02 -5.96
C PHE A 159 -11.85 0.56 -5.00
N THR A 160 -12.08 -0.11 -3.87
CA THR A 160 -12.82 0.45 -2.74
C THR A 160 -11.92 1.32 -1.86
N TYR A 161 -12.49 2.13 -0.95
CA TYR A 161 -11.69 2.82 0.06
C TYR A 161 -10.95 1.85 0.99
N GLY A 162 -11.52 0.68 1.23
CA GLY A 162 -10.88 -0.41 1.96
C GLY A 162 -9.58 -0.90 1.32
N GLN A 163 -9.58 -1.04 0.00
CA GLN A 163 -8.39 -1.40 -0.78
C GLN A 163 -7.42 -0.23 -0.87
N ALA A 164 -7.92 0.98 -1.17
CA ALA A 164 -7.09 2.18 -1.27
C ALA A 164 -6.32 2.46 0.03
N GLN A 165 -6.99 2.44 1.19
CA GLN A 165 -6.31 2.64 2.48
C GLN A 165 -5.31 1.51 2.78
N LYS A 166 -5.59 0.26 2.37
CA LYS A 166 -4.67 -0.85 2.63
C LYS A 166 -3.38 -0.62 1.85
N LEU A 167 -3.49 -0.25 0.57
CA LEU A 167 -2.34 0.09 -0.25
C LEU A 167 -1.53 1.25 0.36
N VAL A 168 -2.18 2.37 0.68
CA VAL A 168 -1.48 3.56 1.21
C VAL A 168 -0.83 3.29 2.56
N ASN A 169 -1.58 2.74 3.53
CA ASN A 169 -1.09 2.53 4.88
C ASN A 169 -0.01 1.44 4.92
N MET A 170 -0.12 0.38 4.11
CA MET A 170 0.95 -0.62 3.99
C MET A 170 2.19 -0.05 3.31
N MET A 171 2.04 0.82 2.31
CA MET A 171 3.19 1.51 1.72
C MET A 171 3.93 2.34 2.76
N ILE A 172 3.21 3.17 3.54
CA ILE A 172 3.80 3.98 4.61
C ILE A 172 4.51 3.08 5.63
N LYS A 173 3.87 1.99 6.05
CA LYS A 173 4.46 1.00 6.96
C LYS A 173 5.77 0.43 6.43
N TYR A 174 5.79 -0.06 5.19
CA TYR A 174 7.00 -0.65 4.61
C TYR A 174 8.10 0.38 4.41
N ILE A 175 7.76 1.59 3.92
CA ILE A 175 8.72 2.69 3.80
C ILE A 175 9.32 3.00 5.17
N TYR A 176 8.49 3.13 6.21
CA TYR A 176 8.95 3.38 7.58
C TYR A 176 9.92 2.31 8.06
N ILE A 177 9.54 1.03 7.97
CA ILE A 177 10.39 -0.10 8.37
C ILE A 177 11.72 -0.07 7.61
N TYR A 178 11.68 0.10 6.28
CA TYR A 178 12.91 0.15 5.48
C TYR A 178 13.78 1.36 5.84
N TYR A 179 13.21 2.53 6.08
CA TYR A 179 13.96 3.70 6.55
C TYR A 179 14.64 3.42 7.88
N LYS A 180 13.95 2.82 8.86
CA LYS A 180 14.57 2.42 10.13
C LYS A 180 15.70 1.41 9.93
N CYS A 181 15.56 0.46 9.01
CA CYS A 181 16.62 -0.48 8.67
C CYS A 181 17.85 0.19 8.01
N GLU A 182 17.66 1.27 7.27
CA GLU A 182 18.77 2.09 6.74
C GLU A 182 19.37 3.05 7.79
N GLY A 183 18.80 3.09 9.00
CA GLY A 183 19.17 4.05 10.04
C GLY A 183 18.65 5.47 9.79
N TRP A 184 17.66 5.63 8.90
CA TRP A 184 17.04 6.90 8.57
C TRP A 184 15.84 7.16 9.47
N ASN A 185 15.85 8.30 10.15
CA ASN A 185 14.83 8.69 11.12
C ASN A 185 13.91 9.82 10.60
N ASP A 186 14.02 10.16 9.32
CA ASP A 186 13.29 11.27 8.68
C ASP A 186 11.76 11.15 8.82
N LEU A 187 11.23 9.96 9.11
CA LEU A 187 9.78 9.72 9.25
C LEU A 187 9.29 9.71 10.70
N ASP A 188 10.17 9.70 11.71
CA ASP A 188 9.79 9.48 13.11
C ASP A 188 8.82 10.55 13.62
N TYR A 189 8.95 11.81 13.17
CA TYR A 189 8.05 12.90 13.57
C TYR A 189 6.63 12.78 12.99
N LEU A 190 6.45 11.99 11.92
CA LEU A 190 5.15 11.78 11.27
C LEU A 190 4.42 10.54 11.81
N VAL A 191 5.13 9.64 12.49
CA VAL A 191 4.57 8.42 13.08
C VAL A 191 3.31 8.67 13.91
N PRO A 192 3.20 9.72 14.74
CA PRO A 192 1.97 10.00 15.48
C PRO A 192 0.74 10.28 14.61
N TYR A 193 0.92 10.59 13.32
CA TYR A 193 -0.15 10.92 12.40
C TYR A 193 -0.60 9.72 11.55
N PHE A 194 0.28 8.72 11.36
CA PHE A 194 0.04 7.58 10.48
C PHE A 194 -1.19 6.76 10.88
N HIS A 195 -1.97 6.39 9.85
CA HIS A 195 -3.09 5.48 9.99
C HIS A 195 -2.65 4.03 10.07
N VAL A 196 -3.46 3.24 10.76
CA VAL A 196 -3.28 1.78 10.83
C VAL A 196 -3.64 1.15 9.48
N PRO A 197 -2.87 0.20 8.93
CA PRO A 197 -3.28 -0.53 7.72
C PRO A 197 -4.35 -1.58 8.03
N ILE A 198 -5.62 -1.16 8.06
CA ILE A 198 -6.75 -2.04 8.44
C ILE A 198 -6.84 -3.25 7.49
N ASP A 199 -6.78 -4.44 8.07
CA ASP A 199 -7.07 -5.71 7.42
C ASP A 199 -7.76 -6.69 8.37
N SER A 200 -7.94 -7.94 7.95
CA SER A 200 -8.56 -8.98 8.77
C SER A 200 -7.79 -9.28 10.06
N TYR A 201 -6.46 -9.17 10.07
CA TYR A 201 -5.65 -9.44 11.26
C TYR A 201 -5.77 -8.30 12.27
N VAL A 202 -5.67 -7.05 11.79
CA VAL A 202 -5.90 -5.85 12.62
C VAL A 202 -7.31 -5.88 13.20
N LEU A 203 -8.33 -6.21 12.39
CA LEU A 203 -9.70 -6.33 12.87
C LEU A 203 -9.85 -7.47 13.89
N MET A 204 -9.18 -8.61 13.68
CA MET A 204 -9.18 -9.71 14.65
C MET A 204 -8.55 -9.29 15.99
N ALA A 205 -7.41 -8.59 15.97
CA ALA A 205 -6.73 -8.11 17.17
C ALA A 205 -7.52 -7.02 17.92
N PHE A 206 -8.27 -6.20 17.19
CA PHE A 206 -9.10 -5.12 17.74
C PHE A 206 -10.48 -5.58 18.23
N LEU A 207 -11.18 -6.41 17.45
CA LEU A 207 -12.60 -6.78 17.67
C LEU A 207 -12.82 -8.25 18.05
N GLY A 208 -11.80 -9.11 17.91
CA GLY A 208 -11.97 -10.57 17.96
C GLY A 208 -12.71 -11.16 16.74
N LYS A 209 -12.87 -10.37 15.66
CA LYS A 209 -13.47 -10.81 14.39
C LYS A 209 -12.88 -10.06 13.20
N ASP A 210 -12.97 -10.63 12.01
CA ASP A 210 -12.39 -10.11 10.77
C ASP A 210 -13.29 -9.10 10.02
N LYS A 211 -14.41 -8.70 10.62
CA LYS A 211 -15.41 -7.80 10.05
C LYS A 211 -15.77 -6.67 11.00
N TYR A 212 -15.82 -5.46 10.47
CA TYR A 212 -16.29 -4.27 11.18
C TYR A 212 -17.68 -3.89 10.68
N LYS A 213 -18.65 -3.79 11.58
CA LYS A 213 -20.07 -3.53 11.25
C LYS A 213 -20.58 -4.46 10.14
N GLU A 214 -20.27 -5.76 10.27
CA GLU A 214 -20.61 -6.84 9.33
C GLU A 214 -20.00 -6.72 7.92
N LYS A 215 -19.05 -5.80 7.72
CA LYS A 215 -18.32 -5.63 6.46
C LYS A 215 -16.85 -6.01 6.62
N SER A 216 -16.34 -6.79 5.66
CA SER A 216 -14.90 -6.98 5.49
C SER A 216 -14.25 -5.65 5.09
N TRP A 217 -13.02 -5.41 5.56
CA TRP A 217 -12.28 -4.17 5.31
C TRP A 217 -12.21 -3.82 3.82
N SER A 218 -12.05 -4.81 2.93
CA SER A 218 -11.95 -4.63 1.48
C SER A 218 -13.24 -4.14 0.84
N LYS A 219 -14.37 -4.19 1.54
CA LYS A 219 -15.69 -3.73 1.09
C LYS A 219 -16.08 -2.37 1.67
N PHE A 220 -15.14 -1.63 2.27
CA PHE A 220 -15.39 -0.26 2.72
C PHE A 220 -15.48 0.67 1.51
N VAL A 221 -16.71 1.11 1.20
CA VAL A 221 -17.01 1.98 0.05
C VAL A 221 -17.18 3.45 0.44
N ASP A 222 -17.24 3.76 1.73
CA ASP A 222 -17.33 5.13 2.25
C ASP A 222 -16.14 5.44 3.16
N TYR A 223 -15.40 6.49 2.81
CA TYR A 223 -14.20 6.91 3.55
C TYR A 223 -14.51 7.30 4.99
N GLU A 224 -15.58 8.06 5.25
CA GLU A 224 -15.88 8.56 6.60
C GLU A 224 -16.62 7.52 7.44
N LYS A 225 -17.69 6.95 6.89
CA LYS A 225 -18.61 6.05 7.61
C LYS A 225 -18.03 4.66 7.83
N ASN A 226 -17.17 4.17 6.93
CA ASN A 226 -16.54 2.86 7.08
C ASN A 226 -15.11 3.00 7.57
N TYR A 227 -14.24 3.62 6.77
CA TYR A 227 -12.81 3.64 7.04
C TYR A 227 -12.44 4.51 8.26
N MET A 228 -12.73 5.81 8.26
CA MET A 228 -12.36 6.70 9.35
C MET A 228 -13.08 6.36 10.66
N SER A 229 -14.34 5.91 10.60
CA SER A 229 -15.04 5.39 11.77
C SER A 229 -14.28 4.22 12.40
N CYS A 230 -13.76 3.29 11.60
CA CYS A 230 -12.95 2.17 12.09
C CYS A 230 -11.60 2.64 12.63
N GLN A 231 -10.89 3.54 11.94
CA GLN A 231 -9.63 4.14 12.41
C GLN A 231 -9.78 4.77 13.80
N ARG A 232 -10.78 5.63 14.00
CA ARG A 232 -11.02 6.33 15.27
C ARG A 232 -11.30 5.36 16.42
N GLU A 233 -12.03 4.27 16.15
CA GLU A 233 -12.29 3.24 17.16
C GLU A 233 -11.03 2.45 17.51
N ILE A 234 -10.17 2.14 16.54
CA ILE A 234 -8.85 1.52 16.78
C ILE A 234 -7.97 2.46 17.60
N GLU A 235 -7.88 3.74 17.23
CA GLU A 235 -7.11 4.74 17.97
C GLU A 235 -7.57 4.86 19.43
N LYS A 236 -8.88 4.86 19.66
CA LYS A 236 -9.45 4.86 21.02
C LYS A 236 -9.07 3.58 21.77
N PHE A 237 -9.23 2.42 21.16
CA PHE A 237 -8.87 1.12 21.75
C PHE A 237 -7.40 1.08 22.19
N VAL A 238 -6.48 1.55 21.34
CA VAL A 238 -5.05 1.58 21.67
C VAL A 238 -4.75 2.59 22.77
N LYS A 239 -5.38 3.78 22.73
CA LYS A 239 -5.26 4.79 23.77
C LYS A 239 -5.71 4.27 25.15
N ASP A 240 -6.80 3.50 25.19
CA ASP A 240 -7.34 2.93 26.43
C ASP A 240 -6.40 1.88 27.05
N LYS A 241 -5.61 1.15 26.23
CA LYS A 241 -4.59 0.21 26.72
C LYS A 241 -3.44 0.91 27.45
N LYS A 242 -3.07 2.14 27.06
CA LYS A 242 -1.93 2.91 27.63
C LYS A 242 -0.56 2.22 27.55
N VAL A 243 -0.41 1.18 26.72
CA VAL A 243 0.85 0.44 26.52
C VAL A 243 1.61 0.96 25.29
N TYR A 244 0.89 1.41 24.26
CA TYR A 244 1.47 1.81 22.99
C TYR A 244 1.38 3.33 22.80
N PRO A 245 2.39 3.99 22.20
CA PRO A 245 2.35 5.44 21.99
C PRO A 245 1.23 5.89 21.03
N ASN A 246 0.94 5.07 20.01
CA ASN A 246 -0.13 5.31 19.04
C ASN A 246 -0.56 4.00 18.35
N ALA A 247 -1.64 4.07 17.59
CA ALA A 247 -2.23 2.92 16.94
C ALA A 247 -1.37 2.32 15.82
N PHE A 248 -0.59 3.14 15.09
CA PHE A 248 0.33 2.65 14.06
C PHE A 248 1.44 1.78 14.68
N LEU A 249 2.06 2.23 15.78
CA LEU A 249 3.07 1.45 16.49
C LEU A 249 2.49 0.20 17.14
N TRP A 250 1.26 0.26 17.66
CA TRP A 250 0.55 -0.95 18.11
C TRP A 250 0.44 -1.97 16.98
N GLU A 251 0.00 -1.57 15.78
CA GLU A 251 -0.14 -2.49 14.66
C GLU A 251 1.19 -3.11 14.21
N LEU A 252 2.30 -2.38 14.30
CA LEU A 252 3.63 -2.94 14.04
C LEU A 252 3.97 -4.10 14.99
N THR A 253 3.49 -4.06 16.24
CA THR A 253 3.71 -5.15 17.21
C THR A 253 2.81 -6.36 16.99
N GLU A 254 1.68 -6.20 16.30
CA GLU A 254 0.75 -7.30 16.01
C GLU A 254 1.13 -8.07 14.72
N TRP A 255 1.95 -7.49 13.84
CA TRP A 255 2.36 -8.11 12.56
C TRP A 255 3.74 -8.78 12.63
N PRO A 256 3.93 -10.04 12.14
CA PRO A 256 2.98 -11.11 11.82
C PRO A 256 2.85 -12.11 12.99
N PHE A 257 3.37 -11.73 14.14
CA PHE A 257 3.57 -12.55 15.31
C PHE A 257 3.26 -11.71 16.53
N GLY A 258 1.99 -11.65 16.91
CA GLY A 258 1.63 -11.58 18.33
C GLY A 258 2.15 -12.84 19.02
N ILE A 259 3.47 -13.01 19.10
CA ILE A 259 4.13 -13.93 20.00
C ILE A 259 4.40 -13.09 21.23
N ASN A 260 3.73 -13.47 22.32
CA ASN A 260 4.23 -13.21 23.66
C ASN A 260 5.73 -13.54 23.67
N LEU A 261 6.58 -12.51 23.70
CA LEU A 261 7.96 -12.63 24.18
C LEU A 261 7.97 -12.42 25.69
#